data_AF-A0AA41TXE5-F1
#
_entry.id   AF-A0AA41TXE5-F1
#
_cell.length_a   1.000
_cell.length_b   1.000
_cell.length_c   1.000
_cell.angle_alpha   90.00
_cell.angle_beta   90.00
_cell.angle_gamma   90.00
#
_symmetry.space_group_name_H-M   'P 1'
#
loop_
_entity.id
_entity.type
_entity.pdbx_description
1 polymer ?
#
loop_
_entity_poly.entity_id
_entity_poly.type
_entity_poly.pdbx_seq_one_letter_code
_entity_poly.pdbx_strand_id
1 'polypeptide(L)' 'MAQPSHARGESRPTQGVLIELPPIIRGRVLVTRGTFEVVVTCPKCGRLHRHRQPGIRRAPCNTTYLVRLGRKRVSA' A
#
# COMPACT_ATOMS: atom_id res chain seq x y z
N MET A 1 46.81 -15.90 38.16
CA MET A 1 47.25 -15.66 36.77
C MET A 1 46.73 -16.87 35.99
N ALA A 2 45.83 -16.85 35.01
CA ALA A 2 45.37 -15.84 34.07
C ALA A 2 43.88 -16.07 33.71
N GLN A 3 43.31 -15.05 33.08
CA GLN A 3 41.91 -14.80 32.73
C GLN A 3 41.43 -15.54 31.45
N PRO A 4 40.14 -15.45 31.06
CA PRO A 4 39.34 -16.53 30.47
C PRO A 4 39.22 -16.48 28.94
N SER A 5 38.80 -17.60 28.34
CA SER A 5 38.48 -17.68 26.91
C SER A 5 37.03 -17.28 26.63
N HIS A 6 36.86 -16.08 26.07
CA HIS A 6 35.62 -15.60 25.46
C HIS A 6 35.33 -16.38 24.18
N ALA A 7 34.31 -17.24 24.19
CA ALA A 7 33.72 -17.79 22.97
C ALA A 7 32.80 -16.72 22.34
N ARG A 8 32.99 -16.52 21.04
CA ARG A 8 32.50 -15.40 20.23
C ARG A 8 30.97 -15.42 20.15
N GLY A 9 30.35 -14.28 20.43
CA GLY A 9 28.94 -14.04 20.13
C GLY A 9 28.73 -13.94 18.62
N GLU A 10 28.25 -15.02 18.01
CA GLU A 10 27.73 -14.99 16.64
C GLU A 10 26.47 -14.11 16.61
N SER A 11 26.62 -12.93 16.01
CA SER A 11 25.50 -12.04 15.73
C SER A 11 24.62 -12.73 14.68
N ARG A 12 23.42 -13.18 15.10
CA ARG A 12 22.41 -13.70 14.17
C ARG A 12 22.20 -12.68 13.04
N PRO A 13 22.31 -13.05 11.76
CA PRO A 13 21.91 -12.16 10.69
C PRO A 13 20.40 -11.94 10.81
N THR A 14 20.00 -10.70 11.11
CA THR A 14 18.60 -10.29 11.07
C THR A 14 18.11 -10.51 9.65
N GLN A 15 17.39 -11.61 9.40
CA GLN A 15 16.78 -11.88 8.10
C GLN A 15 15.94 -10.67 7.72
N GLY A 16 16.38 -9.95 6.69
CA GLY A 16 15.68 -8.78 6.17
C GLY A 16 14.28 -9.18 5.74
N VAL A 17 13.26 -8.57 6.35
CA VAL A 17 11.87 -8.76 5.92
C VAL A 17 11.72 -8.13 4.54
N LEU A 18 11.49 -8.97 3.52
CA LEU A 18 11.04 -8.51 2.21
C LEU A 18 9.63 -7.95 2.36
N ILE A 19 9.52 -6.62 2.49
CA ILE A 19 8.23 -5.94 2.55
C ILE A 19 7.69 -5.84 1.11
N GLU A 20 6.80 -6.75 0.72
CA GLU A 20 6.04 -6.59 -0.52
C GLU A 20 5.12 -5.38 -0.39
N LEU A 21 5.51 -4.28 -1.03
CA LEU A 21 4.73 -3.06 -1.06
C LEU A 21 3.43 -3.31 -1.85
N PRO A 22 2.27 -2.88 -1.32
CA PRO A 22 1.01 -3.05 -2.04
C PRO A 22 1.03 -2.25 -3.35
N PRO A 23 0.39 -2.76 -4.43
CA PRO A 23 0.38 -2.08 -5.71
C PRO A 23 -0.27 -0.71 -5.60
N ILE A 24 0.30 0.26 -6.31
CA ILE A 24 -0.22 1.63 -6.36
C ILE A 24 -1.20 1.75 -7.52
N ILE A 25 -2.43 2.20 -7.23
CA ILE A 25 -3.49 2.35 -8.23
C ILE A 25 -3.94 3.81 -8.27
N ARG A 26 -4.16 4.32 -9.49
CA ARG A 26 -4.73 5.66 -9.69
C ARG A 26 -6.24 5.62 -9.61
N GLY A 27 -6.79 6.30 -8.61
CA GLY A 27 -8.22 6.54 -8.47
C GLY A 27 -8.67 7.81 -9.18
N ARG A 28 -9.92 7.80 -9.62
CA ARG A 28 -10.65 8.97 -10.11
C ARG A 28 -11.63 9.43 -9.05
N VAL A 29 -11.76 10.74 -8.89
CA VAL A 29 -12.78 11.31 -8.01
C VAL A 29 -14.14 11.20 -8.71
N LEU A 30 -15.12 10.71 -7.97
CA LEU A 30 -16.52 10.70 -8.34
C LEU A 30 -17.28 11.50 -7.28
N VAL A 31 -18.02 12.51 -7.72
CA VAL A 31 -18.86 13.32 -6.84
C VAL A 31 -20.30 12.87 -7.03
N THR A 32 -20.92 12.35 -5.98
CA THR A 32 -22.34 11.94 -6.00
C THR A 32 -23.08 12.51 -4.82
N ARG A 33 -24.20 13.22 -5.06
CA ARG A 33 -25.06 13.81 -4.02
C ARG A 33 -24.26 14.63 -2.98
N GLY A 34 -23.30 15.43 -3.45
CA GLY A 34 -22.43 16.24 -2.60
C GLY A 34 -21.34 15.48 -1.85
N THR A 35 -21.23 14.15 -2.01
CA THR A 35 -20.20 13.33 -1.38
C THR A 35 -19.08 13.01 -2.36
N PHE A 36 -17.83 13.12 -1.89
CA PHE A 36 -16.64 12.72 -2.62
C PHE A 36 -16.36 11.25 -2.42
N GLU A 37 -16.18 10.54 -3.53
CA GLU A 37 -15.75 9.16 -3.55
C GLU A 37 -14.60 8.99 -4.55
N VAL A 38 -13.87 7.89 -4.40
CA VAL A 38 -12.75 7.51 -5.23
C VAL A 38 -13.06 6.18 -5.88
N VAL A 39 -13.09 6.16 -7.20
CA VAL A 39 -13.32 4.96 -7.99
C VAL A 39 -12.00 4.46 -8.54
N VAL A 40 -11.74 3.17 -8.38
CA VAL A 40 -10.53 2.48 -8.86
C VAL A 40 -10.92 1.21 -9.60
N THR A 41 -10.16 0.86 -10.63
CA THR A 41 -10.21 -0.48 -11.24
C THR A 41 -9.27 -1.40 -10.48
N CYS A 42 -9.80 -2.50 -9.95
CA CYS A 42 -8.99 -3.45 -9.18
C CYS A 42 -8.08 -4.27 -10.09
N PRO A 43 -6.77 -4.37 -9.80
CA PRO A 43 -5.83 -5.16 -10.62
C PRO A 43 -6.06 -6.67 -10.49
N LYS A 44 -6.69 -7.14 -9.40
CA LYS A 44 -6.92 -8.57 -9.18
C LYS A 44 -8.18 -9.10 -9.86
N CYS A 45 -9.30 -8.37 -9.76
CA CYS A 45 -10.60 -8.83 -10.26
C CYS A 45 -11.11 -8.07 -11.49
N GLY A 46 -10.41 -7.01 -11.92
CA GLY A 46 -10.81 -6.18 -13.07
C GLY A 46 -12.06 -5.31 -12.85
N ARG A 47 -12.73 -5.41 -11.70
CA ARG A 47 -13.96 -4.67 -11.39
C ARG A 47 -13.66 -3.29 -10.80
N LEU A 48 -14.63 -2.39 -10.95
CA LEU A 48 -14.61 -1.06 -10.33
C LEU A 48 -14.99 -1.15 -8.85
N HIS A 49 -14.17 -0.56 -7.99
CA HIS A 49 -14.45 -0.41 -6.57
C HIS A 49 -14.53 1.06 -6.18
N ARG A 50 -15.47 1.39 -5.29
CA ARG A 50 -15.64 2.72 -4.72
C ARG A 50 -15.07 2.76 -3.31
N HIS A 51 -14.37 3.84 -2.99
CA HIS A 51 -13.80 4.14 -1.68
C HIS A 51 -14.22 5.55 -1.29
N ARG A 52 -14.40 5.83 -0.01
CA ARG A 52 -14.73 7.19 0.45
C ARG A 52 -13.53 8.15 0.38
N GLN A 53 -12.31 7.61 0.43
CA GLN A 53 -11.07 8.38 0.53
C GLN A 53 -9.90 7.62 -0.12
N PRO A 54 -8.84 8.33 -0.57
CA PRO A 54 -7.58 7.71 -1.00
C PRO A 54 -6.82 7.05 0.17
N GLY A 55 -5.66 6.44 -0.11
CA GLY A 55 -4.82 5.73 0.86
C GLY A 55 -4.79 4.21 0.68
N ILE A 56 -4.25 3.49 1.67
CA ILE A 56 -4.24 2.02 1.66
C ILE A 56 -5.68 1.54 1.86
N ARG A 57 -6.19 0.76 0.90
CA ARG A 57 -7.55 0.24 0.91
C ARG A 57 -7.55 -1.26 0.61
N ARG A 58 -8.48 -1.96 1.26
CA ARG A 58 -8.80 -3.36 0.97
C ARG A 58 -10.08 -3.41 0.16
N ALA A 59 -10.02 -4.06 -0.98
CA ALA A 59 -11.16 -4.32 -1.84
C ALA A 59 -12.06 -5.44 -1.29
N PRO A 60 -13.32 -5.52 -1.74
CA PRO A 60 -14.20 -6.67 -1.47
C PRO A 60 -13.62 -8.00 -1.96
N CYS A 61 -12.81 -7.99 -3.02
CA CYS A 61 -12.09 -9.17 -3.53
C CYS A 61 -10.83 -9.55 -2.74
N ASN A 62 -10.68 -9.00 -1.53
CA ASN A 62 -9.58 -9.23 -0.62
C ASN A 62 -8.20 -8.71 -1.07
N THR A 63 -8.15 -7.78 -2.02
CA THR A 63 -6.90 -7.17 -2.50
C THR A 63 -6.59 -5.89 -1.75
N THR A 64 -5.36 -5.75 -1.26
CA THR A 64 -4.87 -4.51 -0.66
C THR A 64 -4.06 -3.71 -1.68
N TYR A 65 -4.31 -2.40 -1.75
CA TYR A 65 -3.61 -1.51 -2.66
C TYR A 65 -3.56 -0.07 -2.13
N LEU A 66 -2.58 0.70 -2.59
CA LEU A 66 -2.48 2.13 -2.31
C LEU A 66 -3.21 2.93 -3.38
N VAL A 67 -4.34 3.55 -3.01
CA VAL A 67 -5.10 4.44 -3.88
C VAL A 67 -4.51 5.85 -3.84
N ARG A 68 -4.06 6.35 -5.00
CA ARG A 68 -3.65 7.75 -5.19
C ARG A 68 -4.59 8.45 -6.15
N LEU A 69 -4.93 9.70 -5.88
CA LEU A 69 -5.69 10.49 -6.85
C LEU A 69 -4.80 10.84 -8.03
N GLY A 70 -5.32 10.67 -9.24
CA GLY A 70 -4.67 11.24 -10.43
C GLY A 70 -4.63 12.76 -10.32
N ARG A 71 -3.49 13.38 -10.67
CA ARG A 71 -3.44 14.84 -10.83
C ARG A 71 -4.44 15.24 -11.93
N LYS A 72 -5.43 16.08 -11.62
CA LYS A 72 -6.19 16.79 -12.65
C LYS A 72 -5.16 17.67 -13.39
N ARG A 73 -5.06 17.55 -14.71
CA ARG A 73 -4.48 18.65 -15.49
C ARG A 73 -5.45 19.81 -15.32
N VAL A 74 -5.01 20.88 -14.68
CA VAL A 74 -5.72 22.16 -14.71
C VAL A 74 -5.45 22.70 -16.10
N SER A 75 -6.45 22.66 -16.99
CA SER A 75 -6.41 23.48 -18.19
C SER A 75 -6.66 24.91 -17.73
N ALA A 76 -5.63 25.74 -17.82
CA ALA A 76 -5.72 27.19 -17.66
C ALA A 76 -6.37 27.81 -18.89
#